data_AF-A0A645HEK7-F1
#
_entry.id   AF-A0A645HEK7-F1
#
_cell.length_a   1.000
_cell.length_b   1.000
_cell.length_c   1.000
_cell.angle_alpha   90.00
_cell.angle_beta   90.00
_cell.angle_gamma   90.00
#
_symmetry.space_group_name_H-M   'P 1'
#
loop_
_entity.id
_entity.type
_entity.pdbx_description
1 polymer ?
#
loop_
_entity_poly.entity_id
_entity_poly.type
_entity_poly.pdbx_seq_one_letter_code
_entity_poly.pdbx_strand_id
1 'polypeptide(L)' 'MLDTDRLMYLRSVMTHLHRAIAEGAPVKGNFAWSAFDNLEWTGGYGVRFGLVHVDFATQKRTPKLSAEWYRRAAEVNAVV' A
#
# COMPACT_ATOMS: atom_id res chain seq x y z
N MET A 1 1.37 -7.88 11.32
CA MET A 1 0.14 -8.44 10.72
C MET A 1 0.49 -8.89 9.31
N LEU A 2 0.25 -10.16 8.98
CA LEU A 2 0.51 -10.70 7.65
C LEU A 2 -0.60 -10.26 6.69
N ASP A 3 -0.25 -9.49 5.66
CA ASP A 3 -1.14 -9.06 4.59
C ASP A 3 -0.48 -9.28 3.21
N THR A 4 -0.06 -10.52 2.98
CA THR A 4 0.70 -10.93 1.78
C THR A 4 0.00 -10.60 0.48
N ASP A 5 -1.34 -10.69 0.42
CA ASP A 5 -2.11 -10.36 -0.77
C ASP A 5 -1.96 -8.88 -1.14
N ARG A 6 -1.92 -7.99 -0.15
CA ARG A 6 -1.66 -6.56 -0.37
C ARG A 6 -0.24 -6.33 -0.86
N LEU A 7 0.74 -7.02 -0.29
CA LEU A 7 2.13 -6.93 -0.76
C LEU A 7 2.22 -7.33 -2.23
N MET A 8 1.62 -8.47 -2.61
CA MET A 8 1.62 -8.93 -3.99
C MET A 8 0.89 -7.95 -4.93
N TYR A 9 -0.22 -7.38 -4.49
CA TYR A 9 -0.93 -6.33 -5.22
C TYR A 9 -0.04 -5.10 -5.46
N LEU A 10 0.60 -4.56 -4.41
CA LEU A 10 1.48 -3.39 -4.52
C LEU A 10 2.67 -3.67 -5.45
N ARG A 11 3.31 -4.84 -5.32
CA ARG A 11 4.41 -5.26 -6.19
C ARG A 11 3.96 -5.33 -7.65
N SER A 12 2.78 -5.89 -7.91
CA SER A 12 2.20 -5.96 -9.25
C SER A 12 1.94 -4.57 -9.82
N VAL A 13 1.28 -3.68 -9.08
CA VAL A 13 0.99 -2.30 -9.53
C VAL A 13 2.28 -1.56 -9.86
N MET A 14 3.28 -1.58 -8.98
CA MET A 14 4.55 -0.89 -9.23
C MET A 14 5.30 -1.46 -10.44
N THR A 15 5.25 -2.77 -10.67
CA THR A 15 5.84 -3.41 -11.85
C THR A 15 5.19 -2.89 -13.14
N HIS A 16 3.86 -2.77 -13.16
CA HIS A 16 3.14 -2.24 -14.32
C HIS A 16 3.35 -0.74 -14.51
N LEU A 17 3.47 0.03 -13.43
CA LEU A 17 3.84 1.46 -13.52
C LEU A 17 5.24 1.63 -14.11
N HIS A 18 6.21 0.82 -13.67
CA HIS A 18 7.56 0.84 -14.23
C HIS A 18 7.55 0.51 -15.73
N ARG A 19 6.76 -0.49 -16.15
CA ARG A 19 6.57 -0.82 -17.56
C ARG A 19 5.96 0.35 -18.34
N ALA A 20 4.90 0.97 -17.84
CA ALA A 20 4.26 2.10 -18.52
C ALA A 20 5.23 3.28 -18.69
N ILE A 21 6.06 3.56 -17.68
CA ILE A 21 7.12 4.58 -17.76
C ILE A 21 8.15 4.23 -18.84
N ALA A 22 8.59 2.96 -18.90
CA ALA A 22 9.51 2.49 -19.93
C ALA A 22 8.93 2.57 -21.35
N GLU A 23 7.61 2.44 -21.49
CA GLU A 23 6.88 2.61 -22.76
C GLU A 23 6.56 4.08 -23.09
N GLY A 24 6.99 5.05 -22.26
CA GLY A 24 6.90 6.48 -22.53
C GLY A 24 5.74 7.21 -21.85
N ALA A 25 4.95 6.55 -21.00
CA ALA A 25 3.90 7.22 -20.24
C ALA A 25 4.50 8.19 -19.20
N PRO A 26 4.01 9.44 -19.08
CA PRO A 26 4.59 10.45 -18.20
C PRO A 26 4.14 10.32 -16.73
N VAL A 27 4.26 9.13 -16.14
CA VAL A 27 3.93 8.89 -14.72
C VAL A 27 5.00 9.52 -13.82
N LYS A 28 4.58 10.30 -12.82
CA LYS A 28 5.49 11.04 -11.91
C LYS A 28 5.49 10.53 -10.47
N GLY A 29 4.55 9.67 -10.10
CA GLY A 29 4.44 9.16 -8.75
C GLY A 29 3.25 8.22 -8.59
N ASN A 30 3.21 7.56 -7.44
CA ASN A 30 2.15 6.64 -7.04
C ASN A 30 1.77 6.90 -5.58
N PHE A 31 0.48 6.90 -5.28
CA PHE A 31 -0.04 7.01 -3.91
C PHE A 31 -0.76 5.72 -3.56
N ALA A 32 -0.25 5.01 -2.57
CA ALA A 32 -0.94 3.84 -2.04
C ALA A 32 -2.21 4.27 -1.29
N TRP A 33 -3.37 3.77 -1.72
CA TRP A 33 -4.58 3.79 -0.92
C TRP A 33 -4.54 2.61 0.07
N SER A 34 -4.39 2.84 1.37
CA SER A 34 -4.25 4.12 2.08
C SER A 34 -3.10 4.06 3.09
N ALA A 35 -2.77 5.18 3.73
CA ALA A 35 -1.78 5.18 4.81
C ALA A 35 -2.28 4.36 6.03
N PHE A 36 -3.54 4.55 6.41
CA PHE A 36 -4.16 3.95 7.59
C PHE A 36 -5.47 3.24 7.24
N ASP A 37 -5.79 2.17 7.96
CA ASP A 37 -7.15 1.64 7.98
C ASP A 37 -8.12 2.78 8.36
N ASN A 38 -9.19 2.94 7.57
CA ASN A 38 -10.12 4.07 7.67
C ASN A 38 -11.58 3.60 7.47
N LEU A 39 -12.51 4.55 7.42
CA LEU A 39 -13.92 4.28 7.10
C LEU A 39 -14.07 4.11 5.58
N GLU A 40 -14.33 2.89 5.14
CA GLU A 40 -14.50 2.55 3.73
C GLU A 40 -15.97 2.63 3.31
N TRP A 41 -16.52 3.86 3.30
CA TRP A 41 -17.86 4.17 2.77
C TRP A 41 -18.93 3.13 3.17
N THR A 42 -19.54 2.46 2.19
CA THR A 42 -20.58 1.43 2.37
C THR A 42 -20.06 0.15 3.05
N GLY A 43 -18.74 -0.10 3.02
CA GLY A 43 -18.06 -1.18 3.74
C GLY A 43 -17.75 -0.86 5.20
N GLY A 44 -18.01 0.37 5.65
CA GLY A 44 -17.75 0.81 7.02
C GLY A 44 -16.30 0.55 7.45
N TYR A 45 -16.10 0.09 8.68
CA TYR A 45 -14.77 -0.23 9.23
C TYR A 45 -14.36 -1.71 9.06
N GLY A 46 -15.17 -2.51 8.37
CA GLY A 46 -14.90 -3.92 8.13
C GLY A 46 -13.85 -4.13 7.04
N VAL A 47 -13.92 -3.32 5.98
CA VAL A 47 -12.93 -3.30 4.89
C VAL A 47 -11.75 -2.43 5.31
N ARG A 48 -10.52 -2.91 5.05
CA ARG A 48 -9.29 -2.29 5.53
C ARG A 48 -8.27 -2.20 4.42
N PHE A 49 -7.92 -1.00 3.98
CA PHE A 49 -6.93 -0.76 2.91
C PHE A 49 -5.55 -0.32 3.40
N GLY A 50 -5.44 0.15 4.65
CA GLY A 50 -4.25 0.83 5.13
C GLY A 50 -2.99 -0.01 5.09
N LEU A 51 -1.84 0.60 4.77
CA LEU A 51 -0.53 0.04 5.06
C LEU A 51 -0.31 -0.11 6.58
N VAL A 52 -0.90 0.80 7.35
CA VAL A 52 -0.89 0.77 8.81
C VAL A 52 -2.24 0.29 9.33
N HIS A 53 -2.23 -0.77 10.12
CA HIS A 53 -3.42 -1.21 10.84
C HIS A 53 -3.79 -0.20 11.93
N VAL A 54 -5.09 0.10 12.03
CA VAL A 54 -5.66 0.90 13.13
C VAL A 54 -6.64 0.04 13.89
N ASP A 55 -6.36 -0.17 15.17
CA ASP A 55 -7.36 -0.62 16.12
C ASP A 55 -8.31 0.54 16.38
N PHE A 56 -9.57 0.44 15.94
CA PHE A 56 -10.53 1.53 16.04
C PHE A 56 -11.03 1.78 17.47
N ALA A 57 -10.97 0.79 18.35
CA ALA A 57 -11.37 0.94 19.74
C ALA A 57 -10.31 1.70 20.55
N THR A 58 -9.03 1.38 20.34
CA THR A 58 -7.91 1.95 21.10
C THR A 58 -7.14 3.04 20.37
N GLN A 59 -7.38 3.21 19.08
CA GLN A 59 -6.59 4.05 18.17
C GLN A 59 -5.12 3.62 18.08
N LYS A 60 -4.75 2.41 18.49
CA LYS A 60 -3.37 1.92 18.34
C LYS A 60 -3.05 1.71 16.85
N ARG A 61 -1.86 2.17 16.42
CA ARG A 61 -1.34 2.00 15.05
C ARG A 61 -0.29 0.90 15.02
N THR A 62 -0.41 -0.02 14.08
CA THR A 62 0.54 -1.12 13.89
C THR A 62 0.88 -1.25 12.40
N PRO A 63 2.12 -0.95 11.96
CA PRO A 63 2.53 -1.19 10.58
C PRO A 63 2.32 -2.65 10.18
N LYS A 64 1.76 -2.87 8.98
CA LYS A 64 1.58 -4.22 8.42
C LYS A 64 2.83 -4.66 7.65
N LEU A 65 2.87 -5.91 7.19
CA LEU A 65 3.97 -6.41 6.37
C LEU A 65 4.11 -5.58 5.08
N SER A 66 2.99 -5.21 4.47
CA SER A 66 2.99 -4.35 3.28
C SER A 66 3.62 -2.97 3.52
N ALA A 67 3.53 -2.41 4.74
CA ALA A 67 4.14 -1.12 5.05
C ALA A 67 5.67 -1.20 5.05
N GLU A 68 6.21 -2.29 5.60
CA GLU A 68 7.65 -2.53 5.62
C GLU A 68 8.20 -2.74 4.20
N TRP A 69 7.50 -3.52 3.39
CA TRP A 69 7.86 -3.69 1.97
C TRP A 69 7.77 -2.36 1.21
N TYR A 70 6.71 -1.57 1.41
CA TYR A 70 6.53 -0.28 0.74
C TYR A 70 7.60 0.73 1.14
N ARG A 71 7.99 0.76 2.43
CA ARG A 71 9.12 1.54 2.94
C ARG A 71 10.41 1.16 2.22
N ARG A 72 10.72 -0.14 2.15
CA ARG A 72 11.93 -0.62 1.48
C ARG A 72 11.95 -0.23 0.00
N ALA A 73 10.85 -0.45 -0.72
CA ALA A 73 10.74 -0.10 -2.13
C ALA A 73 10.96 1.40 -2.38
N ALA A 74 10.43 2.26 -1.50
CA ALA A 74 10.65 3.71 -1.57
C ALA A 74 12.10 4.09 -1.23
N GLU A 75 12.71 3.48 -0.21
CA GLU A 75 14.10 3.73 0.20
C GLU A 75 15.11 3.39 -0.91
N VAL A 76 14.90 2.28 -1.62
CA VAL A 76 15.79 1.87 -2.73
C VAL A 76 15.33 2.38 -4.10
N ASN A 77 14.17 3.05 -4.15
CA ASN A 77 13.51 3.50 -5.38
C ASN A 77 13.42 2.38 -6.45
N ALA A 78 13.00 1.18 -6.03
CA ALA A 78 12.91 -0.01 -6.87
C ALA A 78 11.83 -0.96 -6.37
N VAL A 79 11.32 -1.82 -7.27
CA VAL A 79 10.44 -2.92 -6.90
C VAL A 79 11.29 -4.04 -6.28
N VAL A 80 11.02 -4.40 -5.03
CA VAL A 80 11.75 -5.44 -4.26
C VAL A 80 10.99 -6.77 -4.16
#